data_AF-A0AA90Q224-F1
#
_entry.id   AF-A0AA90Q224-F1
#
_cell.length_a   1.000
_cell.length_b   1.000
_cell.length_c   1.000
_cell.angle_alpha   90.00
_cell.angle_beta   90.00
_cell.angle_gamma   90.00
#
_symmetry.space_group_name_H-M   'P 1'
#
loop_
_entity.id
_entity.type
_entity.pdbx_description
1 polymer ?
#
loop_
_entity_poly.entity_id
_entity_poly.type
_entity_poly.pdbx_seq_one_letter_code
_entity_poly.pdbx_strand_id
1 'polypeptide(L)' 'MSKDRIYEIIVGHTREVVPSLDGHPFQQTDSLKSLGANSIDRADIIMMTLESLSVDIPLMLLAKADNIGDLARMIHEKS' A
#
# COMPACT_ATOMS: atom_id res chain seq x y z
N MET A 1 -1.36 14.47 -5.13
CA MET A 1 -2.17 13.47 -5.88
C MET A 1 -3.39 13.10 -5.06
N SER A 2 -4.50 12.55 -5.61
CA SER A 2 -5.65 12.17 -4.76
C SER A 2 -5.39 10.89 -3.95
N LYS A 3 -6.01 10.78 -2.77
CA LYS A 3 -5.96 9.57 -1.94
C LYS A 3 -6.43 8.31 -2.69
N ASP A 4 -7.48 8.45 -3.50
CA ASP A 4 -8.03 7.33 -4.28
C ASP A 4 -7.03 6.81 -5.33
N ARG A 5 -6.23 7.70 -5.92
CA ARG A 5 -5.18 7.29 -6.85
C ARG A 5 -4.04 6.57 -6.14
N ILE A 6 -3.67 7.00 -4.95
CA ILE A 6 -2.66 6.28 -4.13
C ILE A 6 -3.18 4.88 -3.77
N TYR A 7 -4.47 4.79 -3.39
CA TYR A 7 -5.12 3.51 -3.11
C TYR A 7 -5.05 2.55 -4.31
N GLU A 8 -5.38 3.02 -5.52
CA GLU A 8 -5.28 2.20 -6.74
C GLU A 8 -3.86 1.67 -6.99
N ILE A 9 -2.85 2.50 -6.75
CA ILE A 9 -1.44 2.12 -6.93
C ILE A 9 -1.03 1.07 -5.91
N ILE A 10 -1.40 1.25 -4.63
CA ILE A 10 -1.13 0.24 -3.59
C ILE A 10 -1.80 -1.09 -3.95
N VAL A 11 -3.05 -1.06 -4.42
CA VAL A 11 -3.78 -2.27 -4.86
C VAL A 11 -3.07 -2.95 -6.03
N GLY A 12 -2.59 -2.17 -7.01
CA GLY A 12 -1.80 -2.69 -8.14
C GLY A 12 -0.57 -3.46 -7.65
N HIS A 13 0.28 -2.79 -6.86
CA HIS A 13 1.49 -3.39 -6.31
C HIS A 13 1.22 -4.57 -5.38
N THR A 14 0.11 -4.53 -4.65
CA THR A 14 -0.30 -5.66 -3.80
C THR A 14 -0.58 -6.91 -4.63
N ARG A 15 -1.19 -6.78 -5.82
CA ARG A 15 -1.41 -7.92 -6.72
C ARG A 15 -0.11 -8.44 -7.33
N GLU A 16 0.84 -7.54 -7.61
CA GLU A 16 2.16 -7.92 -8.12
C GLU A 16 2.96 -8.71 -7.08
N VAL A 17 2.95 -8.27 -5.83
CA VAL A 17 3.69 -8.90 -4.72
C VAL A 17 2.99 -10.13 -4.16
N VAL A 18 1.65 -10.14 -4.16
CA VAL A 18 0.84 -11.26 -3.66
C VAL A 18 -0.08 -11.78 -4.79
N PRO A 19 0.45 -12.62 -5.71
CA PRO A 19 -0.30 -13.06 -6.89
C PRO A 19 -1.60 -13.82 -6.60
N SER A 20 -1.74 -14.41 -5.40
CA SER A 20 -2.98 -15.06 -4.97
C SER A 20 -4.15 -14.10 -4.75
N LEU A 21 -3.89 -12.80 -4.69
CA LEU A 21 -4.91 -11.74 -4.61
C LEU A 21 -5.31 -11.19 -5.98
N ASP A 22 -4.89 -11.82 -7.07
CA ASP A 22 -5.40 -11.46 -8.39
C ASP A 22 -6.92 -11.65 -8.44
N GLY A 23 -7.63 -10.65 -8.96
CA GLY A 23 -9.09 -10.58 -8.93
C GLY A 23 -9.73 -10.36 -7.55
N HIS A 24 -8.96 -10.22 -6.46
CA HIS A 24 -9.51 -9.91 -5.14
C HIS A 24 -10.20 -8.52 -5.13
N PRO A 25 -11.42 -8.39 -4.58
CA PRO A 25 -12.14 -7.13 -4.49
C PRO A 25 -11.70 -6.30 -3.27
N PHE A 26 -10.57 -5.62 -3.39
CA PHE A 26 -10.01 -4.78 -2.33
C PHE A 26 -10.97 -3.68 -1.84
N GLN A 27 -10.92 -3.43 -0.52
CA GLN A 27 -11.56 -2.35 0.20
C GLN A 27 -10.52 -1.49 0.92
N GLN A 28 -10.85 -0.22 1.19
CA GLN A 28 -9.94 0.66 1.96
C GLN A 28 -9.62 0.12 3.36
N THR A 29 -10.55 -0.62 3.97
CA THR A 29 -10.39 -1.22 5.30
C THR A 29 -9.58 -2.51 5.31
N ASP A 30 -9.17 -3.03 4.15
CA ASP A 30 -8.39 -4.25 4.10
C ASP A 30 -7.00 -4.05 4.66
N SER A 31 -6.60 -4.97 5.52
CA SER A 31 -5.24 -5.03 6.03
C SER A 31 -4.40 -5.90 5.12
N LEU A 32 -3.31 -5.36 4.58
CA LEU A 32 -2.34 -6.13 3.78
C LEU A 32 -1.86 -7.37 4.54
N LYS A 33 -1.66 -7.25 5.87
CA LYS A 33 -1.30 -8.37 6.74
C LYS A 33 -2.38 -9.46 6.75
N SER A 34 -3.64 -9.08 6.91
CA SER A 34 -4.77 -10.03 6.92
C SER A 34 -5.00 -10.68 5.55
N LEU A 35 -4.62 -9.99 4.47
CA LEU A 35 -4.63 -10.51 3.10
C LEU A 35 -3.44 -11.43 2.77
N GLY A 36 -2.56 -11.70 3.73
CA GLY A 36 -1.45 -12.64 3.58
C GLY A 36 -0.11 -12.00 3.28
N ALA A 37 -0.02 -10.67 3.16
CA ALA A 37 1.25 -9.98 2.97
C ALA A 37 2.08 -10.01 4.26
N ASN A 38 3.19 -10.74 4.24
CA ASN A 38 4.14 -10.80 5.34
C ASN A 38 4.94 -9.48 5.46
N SER A 39 5.88 -9.39 6.40
CA SER A 39 6.61 -8.15 6.64
C SER A 39 7.49 -7.69 5.48
N ILE A 40 8.05 -8.62 4.70
CA ILE A 40 8.85 -8.33 3.51
C ILE A 40 7.91 -7.83 2.41
N ASP A 41 6.83 -8.58 2.13
CA ASP A 41 5.84 -8.21 1.12
C ASP A 41 5.28 -6.79 1.35
N ARG A 42 4.95 -6.45 2.60
CA ARG A 42 4.44 -5.11 2.94
C ARG A 42 5.50 -4.02 2.71
N ALA A 43 6.76 -4.30 3.00
CA ALA A 43 7.83 -3.34 2.74
C ALA A 43 8.01 -3.10 1.23
N ASP A 44 7.96 -4.17 0.43
CA ASP A 44 8.05 -4.10 -1.03
C ASP A 44 6.88 -3.32 -1.63
N ILE A 45 5.64 -3.61 -1.23
CA ILE A 45 4.44 -2.88 -1.68
C ILE A 45 4.57 -1.38 -1.36
N ILE A 46 5.01 -1.03 -0.16
CA ILE A 46 5.22 0.37 0.24
C ILE A 46 6.29 1.00 -0.63
N MET A 47 7.44 0.35 -0.81
CA MET A 47 8.56 0.88 -1.60
C MET A 47 8.16 1.11 -3.07
N MET A 48 7.55 0.12 -3.72
CA MET A 48 7.04 0.23 -5.10
C MET A 48 6.03 1.36 -5.24
N THR A 49 5.18 1.58 -4.22
CA THR A 49 4.24 2.69 -4.18
C THR A 49 4.99 4.03 -4.13
N LEU A 50 5.94 4.20 -3.21
CA LEU A 50 6.71 5.44 -3.07
C LEU A 50 7.51 5.76 -4.34
N GLU A 51 8.13 4.76 -4.96
CA GLU A 51 8.82 4.87 -6.24
C GLU A 51 7.89 5.32 -7.37
N SER A 52 6.71 4.69 -7.48
CA SER A 52 5.69 5.07 -8.48
C SER A 52 5.20 6.51 -8.33
N LEU A 53 5.27 7.05 -7.11
CA LEU A 53 4.89 8.40 -6.78
C LEU A 53 6.06 9.39 -6.79
N SER A 54 7.29 8.90 -6.95
CA SER A 54 8.52 9.69 -6.85
C SER A 54 8.61 10.50 -5.54
N VAL A 55 8.23 9.88 -4.42
CA VAL A 55 8.29 10.48 -3.09
C VAL A 55 9.25 9.72 -2.17
N ASP A 56 9.97 10.46 -1.33
CA ASP A 56 10.91 9.89 -0.36
C ASP A 56 10.32 10.00 1.05
N ILE A 57 9.62 8.97 1.48
CA ILE A 57 8.99 8.88 2.81
C ILE A 57 9.64 7.71 3.57
N PRO A 58 10.16 7.93 4.80
CA PRO A 58 10.70 6.84 5.60
C PRO A 58 9.66 5.75 5.88
N LEU A 59 9.95 4.50 5.49
CA LEU A 59 9.03 3.35 5.62
C LEU A 59 8.49 3.17 7.05
N MET A 60 9.31 3.44 8.07
CA MET A 60 8.90 3.33 9.48
C MET A 60 7.66 4.18 9.82
N LEU A 61 7.47 5.31 9.13
CA LEU A 61 6.29 6.17 9.33
C LEU A 61 5.02 5.54 8.75
N LEU A 62 5.16 4.63 7.79
CA LEU A 62 4.07 3.97 7.07
C LEU A 62 3.78 2.57 7.65
N ALA A 63 4.73 1.96 8.35
CA ALA A 63 4.60 0.65 8.99
C ALA A 63 3.46 0.56 10.04
N LYS A 64 2.96 1.71 10.51
CA LYS A 64 1.83 1.82 11.45
C LYS A 64 0.46 1.86 10.77
N ALA A 65 0.38 1.78 9.45
CA ALA A 65 -0.91 1.73 8.75
C ALA A 65 -1.60 0.40 9.02
N ASP A 66 -2.84 0.46 9.53
CA ASP A 66 -3.61 -0.74 9.84
C ASP A 66 -4.23 -1.40 8.59
N ASN A 67 -4.56 -0.56 7.60
CA ASN A 67 -5.21 -0.94 6.35
C ASN A 67 -4.71 -0.08 5.17
N ILE A 68 -5.12 -0.45 3.96
CA ILE A 68 -4.71 0.22 2.71
C ILE A 68 -5.16 1.69 2.70
N GLY A 69 -6.36 1.99 3.20
CA GLY A 69 -6.89 3.36 3.27
C GLY A 69 -6.06 4.27 4.18
N ASP A 70 -5.62 3.75 5.32
CA ASP A 70 -4.70 4.44 6.22
C ASP A 70 -3.34 4.65 5.59
N LEU A 71 -2.80 3.65 4.87
CA LEU A 71 -1.55 3.78 4.14
C LEU A 71 -1.66 4.88 3.06
N ALA A 72 -2.72 4.87 2.26
CA ALA A 72 -2.96 5.88 1.23
C ALA A 72 -3.10 7.29 1.83
N ARG A 73 -3.81 7.42 2.97
CA ARG A 73 -3.93 8.68 3.70
C ARG A 73 -2.58 9.17 4.22
N MET A 74 -1.78 8.29 4.85
CA MET A 74 -0.47 8.65 5.39
C MET A 74 0.51 9.12 4.32
N ILE A 75 0.47 8.53 3.12
CA ILE A 75 1.27 8.98 1.98
C ILE A 75 0.75 10.32 1.45
N HIS A 76 -0.58 10.46 1.31
CA HIS A 76 -1.21 11.72 0.87
C HIS A 76 -0.85 12.91 1.77
N GLU A 77 -0.83 12.72 3.09
CA GLU A 77 -0.47 13.77 4.06
C GLU A 77 1.00 14.20 4.01
N LYS A 78 1.86 13.46 3.29
CA LYS A 78 3.31 13.64 3.25
C LYS A 78 3.88 13.88 1.85
N SER A 79 3.02 13.91 0.84
CA SER A 79 3.37 14.09 -0.58
C SER A 79 2.92 15.42 -1.15
#